data_AF-A0AAD1TMA9-F1
#
_entry.id   AF-A0AAD1TMA9-F1
#
_cell.length_a   1.000
_cell.length_b   1.000
_cell.length_c   1.000
_cell.angle_alpha   90.00
_cell.angle_beta   90.00
_cell.angle_gamma   90.00
#
_symmetry.space_group_name_H-M   'P 1'
#
loop_
_entity.id
_entity.type
_entity.pdbx_description
1 polymer ?
#
loop_
_entity_poly.entity_id
_entity_poly.type
_entity_poly.pdbx_seq_one_letter_code
_entity_poly.pdbx_strand_id
1 'polypeptide(L)'
;MELFAELIARDDTRRPFRVSCERSLPGLLRGLEQLKEAVSAELSELVLLEKGDKTSANCEQESADDNDDDDDEEEEDEIENKTSPNGPPAKRTKTRQQ
;
A
#
# COMPACT_ATOMS: atom_id res chain seq x y z
N MET A 1 7.73 -28.47 8.76
CA MET A 1 7.84 -27.70 7.50
C MET A 1 8.07 -26.26 7.93
N GLU A 2 8.64 -25.41 7.09
CA GLU A 2 8.84 -24.01 7.46
C GLU A 2 8.39 -23.10 6.31
N LEU A 3 7.70 -22.02 6.66
CA LEU A 3 7.41 -20.91 5.76
C LEU A 3 8.47 -19.84 5.97
N PHE A 4 9.04 -19.36 4.87
CA PHE A 4 10.09 -18.35 4.87
C PHE A 4 9.65 -17.15 4.04
N ALA A 5 9.91 -15.94 4.55
CA ALA A 5 9.80 -14.70 3.81
C ALA A 5 10.94 -13.77 4.20
N GLU A 6 11.18 -12.74 3.40
CA GLU A 6 12.19 -11.73 3.68
C GLU A 6 11.67 -10.35 3.26
N LEU A 7 11.71 -9.39 4.18
CA LEU A 7 11.46 -7.98 3.88
C LEU A 7 12.80 -7.32 3.56
N ILE A 8 12.90 -6.74 2.36
CA ILE A 8 14.08 -6.01 1.90
C ILE A 8 13.71 -4.53 1.83
N ALA A 9 14.38 -3.72 2.65
CA ALA A 9 14.19 -2.29 2.69
C ALA A 9 14.99 -1.57 1.58
N ARG A 10 14.75 -0.26 1.40
CA ARG A 10 15.41 0.55 0.35
C ARG A 10 16.91 0.71 0.55
N ASP A 11 17.39 0.50 1.78
CA ASP A 11 18.79 0.52 2.20
C ASP A 11 19.45 -0.87 2.11
N ASP A 12 18.80 -1.83 1.43
CA ASP A 12 19.18 -3.24 1.35
C ASP A 12 19.20 -3.98 2.69
N THR A 13 18.68 -3.37 3.77
CA THR A 13 18.51 -4.06 5.05
C THR A 13 17.47 -5.17 4.89
N ARG A 14 17.84 -6.38 5.31
CA ARG A 14 17.01 -7.58 5.18
C ARG A 14 16.49 -8.05 6.53
N ARG A 15 15.19 -8.34 6.59
CA ARG A 15 14.51 -8.86 7.78
C ARG A 15 13.81 -10.17 7.43
N PRO A 16 14.39 -11.32 7.82
CA PRO A 16 13.82 -12.63 7.52
C PRO A 16 12.68 -12.98 8.49
N PHE A 17 11.67 -13.68 7.97
CA PHE A 17 10.58 -14.28 8.72
C PHE A 17 10.63 -15.80 8.56
N ARG A 18 10.46 -16.52 9.67
CA ARG A 18 10.42 -17.99 9.71
C ARG A 18 9.29 -18.46 10.59
N VAL A 19 8.39 -19.25 10.02
CA VAL A 19 7.27 -19.85 10.74
C VAL A 19 7.31 -21.36 10.56
N SER A 20 7.50 -22.07 11.67
CA SER A 20 7.39 -23.52 11.70
C SER A 20 5.92 -23.93 11.56
N CYS A 21 5.63 -24.84 10.63
CA CYS A 21 4.30 -25.37 10.40
C CYS A 21 4.29 -26.90 10.22
N GLU A 22 3.15 -27.51 10.49
CA GLU A 22 2.96 -28.95 10.35
C GLU A 22 2.86 -29.35 8.87
N ARG A 23 3.17 -30.62 8.57
CA ARG A 23 3.02 -31.18 7.21
C ARG A 23 1.58 -31.62 6.94
N SER A 24 0.63 -30.72 7.19
CA SER A 24 -0.80 -30.91 6.98
C SER A 24 -1.39 -29.65 6.35
N LEU A 25 -2.47 -29.76 5.58
CA LEU A 25 -3.13 -28.59 5.00
C LEU A 25 -3.62 -27.60 6.09
N PRO A 26 -4.27 -28.05 7.18
CA PRO A 26 -4.64 -27.14 8.27
C PRO A 26 -3.43 -26.49 8.95
N GLY A 27 -2.35 -27.25 9.15
CA GLY A 27 -1.10 -26.72 9.72
C GLY A 27 -0.44 -25.68 8.82
N LEU A 28 -0.51 -25.85 7.51
CA LEU A 28 -0.03 -24.88 6.53
C LEU A 28 -0.86 -23.58 6.59
N LEU A 29 -2.19 -23.68 6.64
CA LEU A 29 -3.08 -22.52 6.75
C LEU A 29 -2.79 -21.71 8.02
N ARG A 30 -2.67 -22.40 9.17
CA ARG A 30 -2.29 -21.77 10.44
C ARG A 30 -0.91 -21.10 10.37
N GLY A 31 0.07 -21.76 9.74
CA GLY A 31 1.39 -21.18 9.52
C GLY A 31 1.34 -19.91 8.67
N LEU A 32 0.46 -19.87 7.66
CA LEU A 32 0.27 -18.70 6.80
C LEU A 32 -0.36 -17.53 7.56
N GLU A 33 -1.36 -17.80 8.41
CA GLU A 33 -1.95 -16.78 9.30
C GLU A 33 -0.90 -16.18 10.24
N GLN A 34 -0.07 -17.02 10.87
CA GLN A 34 1.02 -16.58 11.73
C GLN A 34 2.07 -15.74 10.97
N LEU A 35 2.43 -16.15 9.75
CA LEU A 35 3.36 -15.38 8.93
C LEU A 35 2.78 -14.02 8.55
N LYS A 36 1.49 -13.98 8.19
CA LYS A 36 0.77 -12.74 7.90
C LYS A 36 0.78 -11.81 9.11
N GLU A 37 0.44 -12.30 10.29
CA GLU A 37 0.46 -11.51 11.53
C GLU A 37 1.86 -10.95 11.82
N ALA A 38 2.90 -11.77 11.72
CA ALA A 38 4.27 -11.33 11.96
C ALA A 38 4.72 -10.22 10.99
N VAL A 39 4.40 -10.37 9.70
CA VAL A 39 4.70 -9.35 8.69
C VAL A 39 3.87 -8.08 8.92
N SER A 40 2.59 -8.21 9.23
CA SER A 40 1.72 -7.07 9.53
C SER A 40 2.22 -6.28 10.73
N ALA A 41 2.62 -6.96 11.82
CA ALA A 41 3.18 -6.30 13.00
C ALA A 41 4.45 -5.51 12.68
N GLU A 42 5.40 -6.11 11.97
CA GLU A 42 6.65 -5.44 11.56
C GLU A 42 6.36 -4.19 10.70
N LEU A 43 5.46 -4.31 9.72
CA LEU A 43 5.11 -3.18 8.87
C LEU A 43 4.35 -2.08 9.63
N SER A 44 3.48 -2.45 10.58
CA SER A 44 2.80 -1.49 11.44
C SER A 44 3.79 -0.67 12.27
N GLU A 45 4.80 -1.31 12.86
CA GLU A 45 5.86 -0.59 13.60
C GLU A 45 6.64 0.37 12.69
N LEU A 46 7.00 -0.07 11.49
CA LEU A 46 7.69 0.78 10.52
C LEU A 46 6.85 1.98 10.07
N VAL A 47 5.55 1.79 9.87
CA VAL A 47 4.63 2.87 9.52
C VAL A 47 4.49 3.86 10.68
N LEU A 48 4.44 3.39 11.93
CA LEU A 48 4.39 4.26 13.10
C LEU A 48 5.68 5.07 13.24
N LEU A 49 6.84 4.46 13.03
CA LEU A 49 8.12 5.15 13.03
C LEU A 49 8.15 6.24 11.94
N GLU A 50 7.69 5.92 10.73
CA GLU A 50 7.63 6.90 9.63
C GLU A 50 6.67 8.06 9.92
N LYS A 51 5.54 7.79 10.58
CA LYS A 51 4.60 8.83 11.02
C LYS A 51 5.20 9.72 12.12
N GLY A 52 5.91 9.13 13.08
CA GLY A 52 6.60 9.85 14.16
C GLY A 52 7.75 10.73 13.68
N ASP A 53 8.52 10.25 12.70
CA ASP A 53 9.57 11.04 12.05
C ASP A 53 8.98 12.23 11.27
N LYS A 54 7.79 12.07 10.67
CA LYS A 54 7.07 13.16 9.99
C LYS A 54 6.46 14.18 10.95
N THR A 55 6.00 13.77 12.15
CA THR A 55 5.45 14.71 13.14
C THR A 55 6.53 15.53 13.84
N SER A 56 7.76 15.02 13.98
CA SER A 56 8.88 15.83 14.49
C SER A 56 9.36 16.88 13.48
N ALA A 57 9.18 16.63 12.18
CA ALA A 57 9.48 17.59 11.11
C ALA A 57 8.38 18.64 10.87
N ASN A 58 7.19 18.49 11.46
CA ASN A 58 6.05 19.39 11.31
C ASN A 58 5.62 20.00 12.66
N CYS A 59 6.58 20.31 13.53
CA CYS A 59 6.31 20.97 14.80
C CYS A 59 6.00 22.46 14.60
N GLU A 60 5.05 22.79 13.72
CA GLU A 60 4.40 24.09 13.63
C GLU A 60 2.93 23.86 13.24
N GLN A 61 2.01 24.08 14.20
CA GLN A 61 0.60 24.48 13.99
C GLN A 61 -0.40 23.44 13.42
N GLU A 62 -1.60 23.16 13.94
CA GLU A 62 -2.44 23.64 15.06
C GLU A 62 -3.40 22.53 15.53
N SER A 63 -3.92 22.76 16.73
CA SER A 63 -5.08 22.18 17.43
C SER A 63 -6.07 21.26 16.70
N ALA A 64 -6.37 20.16 17.41
CA ALA A 64 -7.68 19.55 17.66
C ALA A 64 -8.91 20.15 16.96
N ASP A 65 -9.71 19.30 16.32
CA ASP A 65 -11.11 19.13 16.71
C ASP A 65 -11.67 17.76 16.30
N ASP A 66 -12.57 17.32 17.14
CA ASP A 66 -13.40 16.13 17.14
C ASP A 66 -14.31 16.06 15.90
N ASN A 67 -14.66 14.85 15.48
CA ASN A 67 -16.05 14.37 15.47
C ASN A 67 -16.37 13.42 14.30
N ASP A 68 -16.97 12.33 14.75
CA ASP A 68 -17.71 11.25 14.11
C ASP A 68 -18.70 11.70 13.03
N ASP A 69 -18.76 10.99 11.89
CA ASP A 69 -20.02 10.60 11.24
C ASP A 69 -19.76 9.54 10.15
N ASP A 70 -20.19 8.31 10.45
CA ASP A 70 -20.51 7.28 9.47
C ASP A 70 -21.68 7.79 8.61
N ASP A 71 -21.49 7.95 7.30
CA ASP A 71 -22.64 7.83 6.40
C ASP A 71 -22.27 7.04 5.15
N ASP A 72 -23.06 5.98 4.98
CA ASP A 72 -22.93 4.85 4.07
C ASP A 72 -23.97 5.08 2.97
N GLU A 73 -23.58 5.75 1.88
CA GLU A 73 -24.46 5.94 0.73
C GLU A 73 -23.74 5.50 -0.55
N GLU A 74 -23.96 4.23 -0.92
CA GLU A 74 -23.75 3.73 -2.28
C GLU A 74 -24.77 4.37 -3.24
N GLU A 75 -24.40 5.46 -3.91
CA GLU A 75 -25.15 5.94 -5.08
C GLU A 75 -24.54 5.38 -6.37
N GLU A 76 -25.32 4.54 -7.05
CA GLU A 76 -25.04 3.92 -8.34
C GLU A 76 -24.80 4.96 -9.44
N ASP A 77 -23.68 4.78 -10.16
CA ASP A 77 -23.28 5.56 -11.33
C ASP A 77 -24.32 5.50 -12.47
N GLU A 78 -25.00 6.61 -12.73
CA GLU A 78 -25.74 6.81 -13.97
C GLU A 78 -25.35 8.15 -14.64
N ILE A 79 -24.29 8.12 -15.45
CA ILE A 79 -23.95 9.23 -16.36
C ILE A 79 -23.94 8.79 -17.83
N GLU A 80 -25.12 8.76 -18.44
CA GLU A 80 -25.24 8.99 -19.87
C GLU A 80 -25.29 10.50 -20.15
N ASN A 81 -24.29 11.05 -20.85
CA ASN A 81 -24.49 11.77 -22.12
C ASN A 81 -23.20 12.46 -22.64
N LYS A 82 -22.74 11.95 -23.80
CA LYS A 82 -22.48 12.66 -25.06
C LYS A 82 -21.30 13.65 -25.20
N THR A 83 -20.47 13.30 -26.21
CA THR A 83 -19.80 14.16 -27.24
C THR A 83 -18.76 15.16 -26.74
N SER A 84 -17.51 15.29 -27.22
CA SER A 84 -16.70 14.88 -28.39
C SER A 84 -15.25 15.39 -28.10
N PRO A 85 -14.26 15.50 -29.01
CA PRO A 85 -13.79 14.68 -30.14
C PRO A 85 -12.28 14.29 -30.01
N ASN A 86 -11.79 13.52 -30.97
CA ASN A 86 -10.39 13.55 -31.47
C ASN A 86 -9.23 13.21 -30.50
N GLY A 87 -8.92 11.91 -30.45
CA GLY A 87 -7.64 11.33 -30.93
C GLY A 87 -6.30 11.96 -30.46
N PRO A 88 -5.36 11.15 -29.94
CA PRO A 88 -3.98 11.61 -29.71
C PRO A 88 -3.35 12.15 -31.02
N PRO A 89 -2.56 13.24 -30.96
CA PRO A 89 -2.00 13.87 -32.15
C PRO A 89 -1.11 12.92 -32.95
N ALA A 90 -1.34 12.87 -34.26
CA ALA A 90 -0.53 12.10 -35.19
C ALA A 90 0.90 12.66 -35.31
N LYS A 91 1.88 11.78 -35.12
CA LYS A 91 3.28 11.77 -35.60
C LYS A 91 4.07 13.09 -35.57
N ARG A 92 5.13 13.10 -34.75
CA ARG A 92 6.23 14.08 -34.77
C ARG A 92 7.03 13.96 -36.08
N THR A 93 6.82 14.86 -37.05
CA THR A 93 7.69 15.00 -38.23
C THR A 93 8.94 15.79 -37.86
N LYS A 94 10.13 15.18 -38.06
CA LYS A 94 11.39 15.92 -38.09
C LYS A 94 11.61 16.42 -39.52
N THR A 95 11.53 17.72 -39.74
CA THR A 95 12.10 18.34 -40.94
C THR A 95 13.62 18.26 -40.85
N ARG A 96 14.24 17.42 -41.69
CA ARG A 96 15.69 17.47 -41.92
C ARG A 96 15.89 18.44 -43.08
N GLN A 97 16.22 19.69 -42.77
CA GLN A 97 16.78 20.59 -43.76
C GLN A 97 18.22 20.17 -44.01
N GLN A 98 18.50 19.58 -45.16
CA GLN A 98 19.78 19.63 -45.88
C GLN A 98 19.50 19.47 -47.37
#